data_AF-W7IMZ9-F1
#
_entry.id   AF-W7IMZ9-F1
#
_cell.length_a   1.000
_cell.length_b   1.000
_cell.length_c   1.000
_cell.angle_alpha   90.00
_cell.angle_beta   90.00
_cell.angle_gamma   90.00
#
_symmetry.space_group_name_H-M   'P 1'
#
loop_
_entity.id
_entity.type
_entity.pdbx_description
1 polymer ?
#
loop_
_entity_poly.entity_id
_entity_poly.type
_entity_poly.pdbx_seq_one_letter_code
_entity_poly.pdbx_strand_id
1 'polypeptide(L)'
;MTRVAPTTPISRGEVIERAESWLRPSVPHSSTRFHQNEYGIYRTDCSGYVSMAWGLPGVPPDLRGGLDAAGLTSVSTRIDRDELLAGDALIRVGDDGHPGHAIVFHEWAGGGRVAYWGFEQSAEVGTTHRVVPYPHGDGAAGGLYLPRRYAGITVPA
;
A
#
# COMPACT_ATOMS: atom_id res chain seq x y z
N MET A 1 9.17 23.14 12.47
CA MET A 1 9.00 22.97 11.01
C MET A 1 9.40 21.54 10.67
N THR A 2 8.45 20.62 10.49
CA THR A 2 8.76 19.23 10.17
C THR A 2 9.16 19.15 8.70
N ARG A 3 10.43 18.86 8.43
CA ARG A 3 10.95 18.69 7.08
C ARG A 3 10.32 17.41 6.50
N VAL A 4 9.46 17.56 5.49
CA VAL A 4 9.00 16.43 4.68
C VAL A 4 10.25 15.81 4.04
N ALA A 5 10.47 14.51 4.27
CA ALA A 5 11.58 13.82 3.62
C ALA A 5 11.39 13.89 2.09
N PRO A 6 12.47 14.11 1.31
CA PRO A 6 12.35 14.10 -0.15
C PRO A 6 11.76 12.76 -0.61
N THR A 7 10.73 12.82 -1.45
CA THR A 7 10.09 11.64 -2.04
C THR A 7 10.98 11.09 -3.14
N THR A 8 11.27 9.79 -3.10
CA THR A 8 12.04 9.11 -4.13
C THR A 8 11.16 8.90 -5.36
N PRO A 9 11.57 9.36 -6.55
CA PRO A 9 10.84 9.07 -7.79
C PRO A 9 10.80 7.56 -8.06
N ILE A 10 9.64 7.04 -8.41
CA ILE A 10 9.42 5.62 -8.74
C ILE A 10 8.36 5.50 -9.84
N SER A 11 8.52 4.55 -10.76
CA SER A 11 7.51 4.31 -11.80
C SER A 11 6.37 3.41 -11.28
N ARG A 12 5.20 3.45 -11.92
CA ARG A 12 4.10 2.50 -11.60
C ARG A 12 4.49 1.05 -11.81
N GLY A 13 5.23 0.76 -12.90
CA GLY A 13 5.72 -0.59 -13.18
C GLY A 13 6.60 -1.11 -12.06
N GLU A 14 7.54 -0.28 -11.59
CA GLU A 14 8.43 -0.63 -10.48
C GLU A 14 7.67 -0.86 -9.16
N VAL A 15 6.58 -0.11 -8.90
CA VAL A 15 5.71 -0.37 -7.74
C VAL A 15 5.06 -1.75 -7.83
N ILE A 16 4.59 -2.15 -9.02
CA ILE A 16 3.95 -3.44 -9.24
C ILE A 16 4.97 -4.58 -9.15
N GLU A 17 6.15 -4.44 -9.76
CA GLU A 17 7.24 -5.41 -9.65
C GLU A 17 7.63 -5.65 -8.18
N ARG A 18 7.76 -4.56 -7.41
CA ARG A 18 8.00 -4.65 -5.97
C ARG A 18 6.88 -5.38 -5.24
N ALA A 19 5.61 -5.05 -5.51
CA ALA A 19 4.47 -5.74 -4.89
C ALA A 19 4.49 -7.25 -5.20
N GLU A 20 4.76 -7.63 -6.44
CA GLU A 20 4.81 -9.04 -6.83
C GLU A 20 5.93 -9.84 -6.15
N SER A 21 7.03 -9.17 -5.75
CA SER A 21 8.22 -9.82 -5.17
C SER A 21 7.95 -10.63 -3.90
N TRP A 22 6.86 -10.36 -3.17
CA TRP A 22 6.50 -11.09 -1.96
C TRP A 22 5.45 -12.20 -2.20
N LEU A 23 4.98 -12.41 -3.43
CA LEU A 23 3.93 -13.40 -3.71
C LEU A 23 4.43 -14.84 -3.83
N ARG A 24 5.69 -15.03 -4.23
CA ARG A 24 6.21 -16.34 -4.65
C ARG A 24 7.65 -16.58 -4.15
N PRO A 25 7.82 -17.22 -2.98
CA PRO A 25 6.76 -17.68 -2.06
C PRO A 25 6.08 -16.51 -1.36
N SER A 26 4.82 -16.72 -0.95
CA SER A 26 4.08 -15.72 -0.16
C SER A 26 4.81 -15.44 1.16
N VAL A 27 5.09 -14.16 1.42
CA VAL A 27 5.70 -13.74 2.69
C VAL A 27 4.64 -13.79 3.80
N PRO A 28 4.88 -14.48 4.94
CA PRO A 28 3.92 -14.53 6.05
C PRO A 28 3.74 -13.16 6.71
N HIS A 29 2.50 -12.83 7.09
CA HIS A 29 2.22 -11.60 7.81
C HIS A 29 2.68 -11.66 9.27
N SER A 30 3.26 -10.57 9.77
CA SER A 30 3.53 -10.36 11.18
C SER A 30 3.63 -8.88 11.52
N SER A 31 3.09 -8.49 12.67
CA SER A 31 3.23 -7.14 13.22
C SER A 31 4.61 -6.85 13.83
N THR A 32 5.48 -7.87 13.96
CA THR A 32 6.78 -7.74 14.64
C THR A 32 7.96 -8.24 13.82
N ARG A 33 7.73 -8.91 12.68
CA ARG A 33 8.81 -9.46 11.85
C ARG A 33 9.09 -8.61 10.63
N PHE A 34 10.32 -8.72 10.17
CA PHE A 34 10.82 -8.10 8.96
C PHE A 34 11.08 -9.17 7.89
N HIS A 35 11.00 -8.76 6.64
CA HIS A 35 11.41 -9.53 5.49
C HIS A 35 12.47 -8.75 4.70
N GLN A 36 13.49 -9.45 4.24
CA GLN A 36 14.58 -8.92 3.44
C GLN A 36 14.49 -9.48 2.03
N ASN A 37 14.53 -8.60 1.03
CA ASN A 37 14.68 -8.94 -0.38
C ASN A 37 15.62 -7.94 -1.06
N GLU A 38 15.70 -7.96 -2.40
CA GLU A 38 16.52 -7.07 -3.21
C GLU A 38 16.16 -5.58 -3.06
N TYR A 39 14.97 -5.25 -2.55
CA TYR A 39 14.50 -3.88 -2.36
C TYR A 39 14.76 -3.33 -0.95
N GLY A 40 15.28 -4.16 -0.03
CA GLY A 40 15.62 -3.79 1.34
C GLY A 40 14.95 -4.65 2.41
N ILE A 41 14.88 -4.11 3.62
CA ILE A 41 14.30 -4.78 4.80
C ILE A 41 13.07 -4.00 5.29
N TYR A 42 11.91 -4.66 5.30
CA TYR A 42 10.62 -4.04 5.63
C TYR A 42 9.83 -4.87 6.63
N ARG A 43 8.93 -4.24 7.38
CA ARG A 43 7.96 -4.97 8.22
C ARG A 43 7.03 -5.80 7.35
N THR A 44 6.64 -6.96 7.86
CA THR A 44 5.71 -7.89 7.20
C THR A 44 4.24 -7.64 7.56
N ASP A 45 3.89 -6.38 7.82
CA ASP A 45 2.51 -5.92 8.01
C ASP A 45 1.99 -5.18 6.76
N CYS A 46 0.69 -4.87 6.71
CA CYS A 46 0.08 -4.17 5.57
C CYS A 46 0.76 -2.84 5.19
N SER A 47 1.20 -2.06 6.18
CA SER A 47 1.82 -0.75 5.94
C SER A 47 3.30 -0.85 5.56
N GLY A 48 4.02 -1.84 6.10
CA GLY A 48 5.37 -2.19 5.68
C GLY A 48 5.41 -2.71 4.26
N TYR A 49 4.39 -3.50 3.87
CA TYR A 49 4.24 -3.98 2.50
C TYR A 49 3.99 -2.84 1.49
N VAL A 50 3.09 -1.90 1.78
CA VAL A 50 2.91 -0.70 0.92
C VAL A 50 4.19 0.16 0.90
N SER A 51 4.89 0.27 2.03
CA SER A 51 6.17 0.99 2.07
C SER A 51 7.22 0.34 1.15
N MET A 52 7.29 -0.99 1.15
CA MET A 52 8.16 -1.76 0.24
C MET A 52 7.76 -1.54 -1.22
N ALA A 53 6.46 -1.65 -1.54
CA ALA A 53 5.94 -1.45 -2.90
C ALA A 53 6.22 -0.03 -3.41
N TRP A 54 6.07 1.00 -2.57
CA TRP A 54 6.36 2.40 -2.94
C TRP A 54 7.85 2.79 -2.89
N GLY A 55 8.74 1.85 -2.54
CA GLY A 55 10.17 2.13 -2.44
C GLY A 55 10.52 3.16 -1.36
N LEU A 56 9.72 3.27 -0.31
CA LEU A 56 10.02 4.11 0.84
C LEU A 56 11.24 3.56 1.59
N PRO A 57 11.97 4.39 2.36
CA PRO A 57 13.09 3.89 3.16
C PRO A 57 12.69 2.72 4.07
N GLY A 58 13.40 1.60 3.95
CA GLY A 58 13.36 0.48 4.88
C GLY A 58 14.45 0.57 5.96
N VAL A 59 14.68 -0.52 6.68
CA VAL A 59 15.88 -0.65 7.53
C VAL A 59 17.07 -0.95 6.61
N PRO A 60 18.21 -0.23 6.66
CA PRO A 60 18.47 1.15 7.12
C PRO A 60 18.26 2.21 6.00
N PRO A 61 17.98 3.49 6.32
CA PRO A 61 18.16 4.14 7.62
C PRO A 61 16.92 4.17 8.54
N ASP A 62 15.77 3.64 8.14
CA ASP A 62 14.54 3.69 8.95
C ASP A 62 14.41 2.44 9.83
N LEU A 63 14.62 2.59 11.14
CA LEU A 63 14.51 1.50 12.13
C LEU A 63 13.11 0.89 12.21
N ARG A 64 12.07 1.57 11.70
CA ARG A 64 10.72 1.02 11.62
C ARG A 64 10.54 0.13 10.41
N GLY A 65 11.43 0.13 9.41
CA GLY A 65 11.28 -0.68 8.20
C GLY A 65 10.06 -0.29 7.36
N GLY A 66 9.87 1.01 7.16
CA GLY A 66 8.75 1.63 6.44
C GLY A 66 7.83 2.47 7.34
N LEU A 67 6.81 3.08 6.74
CA LEU A 67 5.84 3.93 7.42
C LEU A 67 4.64 3.12 7.94
N ASP A 68 3.94 3.64 8.96
CA ASP A 68 2.61 3.17 9.34
C ASP A 68 1.53 3.81 8.46
N ALA A 69 0.25 3.46 8.66
CA ALA A 69 -0.85 4.01 7.86
C ALA A 69 -0.89 5.56 7.87
N ALA A 70 -0.62 6.20 9.02
CA ALA A 70 -0.60 7.66 9.12
C ALA A 70 0.59 8.24 8.34
N GLY A 71 1.78 7.66 8.48
CA GLY A 71 2.96 8.02 7.69
C GLY A 71 2.74 7.87 6.19
N LEU A 72 2.12 6.77 5.74
CA LEU A 72 1.74 6.58 4.34
C LEU A 72 0.83 7.69 3.83
N THR A 73 -0.12 8.18 4.66
CA THR A 73 -0.95 9.32 4.26
C THR A 73 -0.15 10.63 4.14
N SER A 74 0.92 10.82 4.92
CA SER A 74 1.76 12.02 4.88
C SER A 74 2.65 12.13 3.63
N VAL A 75 2.93 11.02 2.95
CA VAL A 75 3.77 10.96 1.73
C VAL A 75 2.96 10.74 0.45
N SER A 76 1.63 10.77 0.54
CA SER A 76 0.72 10.54 -0.58
C SER A 76 -0.38 11.59 -0.62
N THR A 77 -1.01 11.77 -1.77
CA THR A 77 -2.20 12.61 -1.93
C THR A 77 -3.44 11.76 -2.05
N ARG A 78 -4.58 12.24 -1.56
CA ARG A 78 -5.87 11.60 -1.84
C ARG A 78 -6.21 11.81 -3.31
N ILE A 79 -6.72 10.77 -3.96
CA ILE A 79 -7.23 10.81 -5.33
C ILE A 79 -8.69 10.36 -5.35
N ASP A 80 -9.39 10.69 -6.42
CA ASP A 80 -10.73 10.16 -6.64
C ASP A 80 -10.67 8.69 -7.03
N ARG A 81 -11.74 7.96 -6.72
CA ARG A 81 -11.91 6.55 -7.10
C ARG A 81 -11.62 6.35 -8.59
N ASP A 82 -12.14 7.24 -9.43
CA ASP A 82 -12.07 7.06 -10.87
C ASP A 82 -10.68 7.35 -11.46
N GLU A 83 -9.79 7.93 -10.65
CA GLU A 83 -8.39 8.17 -10.98
C GLU A 83 -7.47 7.01 -10.56
N LEU A 84 -7.98 5.99 -9.88
CA LEU A 84 -7.17 4.85 -9.43
C LEU A 84 -6.46 4.18 -10.61
N LEU A 85 -5.16 4.00 -10.45
CA LEU A 85 -4.25 3.35 -11.38
C LEU A 85 -3.31 2.41 -10.63
N ALA A 86 -2.73 1.44 -11.34
CA ALA A 86 -1.78 0.48 -10.80
C ALA A 86 -0.68 1.17 -9.96
N GLY A 87 -0.49 0.69 -8.73
CA GLY A 87 0.49 1.22 -7.78
C GLY A 87 -0.04 2.33 -6.85
N ASP A 88 -1.24 2.85 -7.08
CA ASP A 88 -1.95 3.62 -6.05
C ASP A 88 -2.36 2.68 -4.89
N ALA A 89 -2.73 3.22 -3.73
CA ALA A 89 -3.15 2.41 -2.58
C ALA A 89 -4.52 2.83 -2.05
N LEU A 90 -5.27 1.87 -1.50
CA LEU A 90 -6.41 2.15 -0.64
C LEU A 90 -5.93 2.05 0.81
N ILE A 91 -6.02 3.15 1.56
CA ILE A 91 -5.50 3.23 2.93
C ILE A 91 -6.63 3.60 3.89
N ARG A 92 -6.77 2.78 4.93
CA ARG A 92 -7.54 3.10 6.14
C ARG A 92 -6.56 3.40 7.27
N VAL A 93 -6.58 4.64 7.75
CA VAL A 93 -5.96 4.98 9.04
C VAL A 93 -6.84 4.36 10.12
N GLY A 94 -6.26 3.51 10.97
CA GLY A 94 -7.03 2.83 12.01
C GLY A 94 -7.51 3.80 13.10
N ASP A 95 -8.62 3.44 13.73
CA ASP A 95 -9.24 4.17 14.83
C ASP A 95 -9.79 3.21 15.89
N ASP A 96 -10.49 3.76 16.89
CA ASP A 96 -11.16 3.00 17.94
C ASP A 96 -12.31 2.17 17.34
N GLY A 97 -12.00 0.93 16.97
CA GLY A 97 -12.95 -0.03 16.43
C GLY A 97 -12.57 -0.57 15.04
N HIS A 98 -11.68 0.11 14.32
CA HIS A 98 -11.23 -0.34 13.00
C HIS A 98 -9.69 -0.36 12.90
N PRO A 99 -9.04 -1.54 12.86
CA PRO A 99 -7.60 -1.60 12.70
C PRO A 99 -7.17 -0.99 11.36
N GLY A 100 -6.03 -0.29 11.36
CA GLY A 100 -5.47 0.29 10.14
C GLY A 100 -5.18 -0.79 9.10
N HIS A 101 -5.34 -0.45 7.83
CA HIS A 101 -5.11 -1.39 6.73
C HIS A 101 -4.74 -0.67 5.44
N ALA A 102 -3.97 -1.33 4.58
CA ALA A 102 -3.54 -0.77 3.31
C ALA A 102 -3.42 -1.87 2.25
N ILE A 103 -3.85 -1.55 1.02
CA ILE A 103 -3.85 -2.45 -0.14
C ILE A 103 -3.29 -1.69 -1.33
N VAL A 104 -2.37 -2.29 -2.10
CA VAL A 104 -1.90 -1.73 -3.37
C VAL A 104 -2.90 -2.08 -4.46
N PHE A 105 -3.46 -1.08 -5.14
CA PHE A 105 -4.36 -1.26 -6.27
C PHE A 105 -3.58 -1.71 -7.50
N HIS A 106 -4.07 -2.76 -8.18
CA HIS A 106 -3.54 -3.19 -9.46
C HIS A 106 -4.44 -2.71 -10.60
N GLU A 107 -5.68 -3.18 -10.64
CA GLU A 107 -6.65 -2.84 -11.69
C GLU A 107 -8.10 -3.08 -11.25
N TRP A 108 -9.06 -2.48 -11.94
CA TRP A 108 -10.48 -2.75 -11.70
C TRP A 108 -10.87 -4.15 -12.17
N ALA A 109 -11.60 -4.89 -11.33
CA ALA A 109 -12.16 -6.17 -11.70
C ALA A 109 -13.48 -5.97 -12.46
N GLY A 110 -13.42 -6.02 -13.79
CA GLY A 110 -14.58 -5.86 -14.68
C GLY A 110 -15.05 -4.40 -14.85
N GLY A 111 -16.11 -4.21 -15.62
CA GLY A 111 -16.54 -2.87 -16.08
C GLY A 111 -17.22 -1.99 -15.03
N GLY A 112 -17.82 -2.57 -13.98
CA GLY A 112 -18.60 -1.82 -12.99
C GLY A 112 -17.77 -1.07 -11.94
N ARG A 113 -16.45 -1.31 -11.88
CA ARG A 113 -15.55 -0.76 -10.85
C ARG A 113 -16.07 -1.01 -9.42
N VAL A 114 -16.69 -2.17 -9.21
CA VAL A 114 -17.26 -2.57 -7.91
C VAL A 114 -16.33 -3.42 -7.07
N ALA A 115 -15.28 -3.93 -7.68
CA ALA A 115 -14.19 -4.68 -7.07
C ALA A 115 -12.92 -4.43 -7.88
N TYR A 116 -11.76 -4.70 -7.29
CA TYR A 116 -10.46 -4.49 -7.92
C TYR A 116 -9.52 -5.64 -7.56
N TRP A 117 -8.56 -5.90 -8.45
CA TRP A 117 -7.39 -6.70 -8.12
C TRP A 117 -6.46 -5.88 -7.24
N GLY A 118 -6.10 -6.41 -6.08
CA GLY A 118 -5.24 -5.75 -5.12
C GLY A 118 -4.17 -6.68 -4.58
N PHE A 119 -3.00 -6.11 -4.31
CA PHE A 119 -1.95 -6.77 -3.55
C PHE A 119 -2.05 -6.40 -2.07
N GLU A 120 -2.03 -7.40 -1.20
CA GLU A 120 -2.27 -7.24 0.23
C GLU A 120 -1.33 -8.12 1.04
N GLN A 121 -0.81 -7.58 2.14
CA GLN A 121 -0.20 -8.36 3.21
C GLN A 121 -1.24 -8.57 4.31
N SER A 122 -1.80 -9.77 4.39
CA SER A 122 -2.93 -10.11 5.28
C SER A 122 -2.54 -11.10 6.35
N ALA A 123 -3.09 -10.94 7.56
CA ALA A 123 -2.87 -11.85 8.68
C ALA A 123 -3.34 -13.30 8.39
N GLU A 124 -4.33 -13.47 7.50
CA GLU A 124 -4.91 -14.78 7.22
C GLU A 124 -4.06 -15.64 6.28
N VAL A 125 -3.46 -15.02 5.25
CA VAL A 125 -2.84 -15.75 4.13
C VAL A 125 -1.43 -15.27 3.76
N GLY A 126 -0.91 -14.24 4.43
CA GLY A 126 0.35 -13.60 4.04
C GLY A 126 0.17 -12.65 2.85
N THR A 127 1.19 -12.55 2.00
CA THR A 127 1.10 -11.77 0.75
C THR A 127 0.19 -12.46 -0.24
N THR A 128 -0.80 -11.74 -0.77
CA THR A 128 -1.75 -12.25 -1.76
C THR A 128 -2.05 -11.21 -2.82
N HIS A 129 -2.41 -11.68 -4.02
CA HIS A 129 -3.00 -10.90 -5.10
C HIS A 129 -4.40 -11.43 -5.35
N ARG A 130 -5.43 -10.66 -4.99
CA ARG A 130 -6.82 -11.13 -5.00
C ARG A 130 -7.80 -10.05 -5.41
N VAL A 131 -9.01 -10.46 -5.79
CA VAL A 131 -10.14 -9.56 -5.99
C VAL A 131 -10.66 -9.09 -4.63
N VAL A 132 -10.71 -7.78 -4.43
CA VAL A 132 -11.22 -7.12 -3.22
C VAL A 132 -12.46 -6.31 -3.61
N PRO A 133 -13.59 -6.47 -2.90
CA PRO A 133 -14.73 -5.58 -3.06
C PRO A 133 -14.32 -4.14 -2.79
N TYR A 134 -14.64 -3.23 -3.70
CA TYR A 134 -14.43 -1.81 -3.44
C TYR A 134 -15.46 -1.37 -2.41
N PRO A 135 -15.07 -0.68 -1.33
CA PRO A 135 -16.03 -0.23 -0.33
C PRO A 135 -16.93 0.85 -0.94
N HIS A 136 -18.20 0.54 -1.17
CA HIS A 136 -19.21 1.48 -1.67
C HIS A 136 -19.96 2.15 -0.50
N GLY A 137 -20.20 3.46 -0.60
CA GLY A 137 -21.22 4.20 0.17
C GLY A 137 -20.75 4.96 1.42
N ASP A 138 -21.62 5.84 1.94
CA ASP A 138 -21.42 6.71 3.13
C ASP A 138 -21.67 5.98 4.48
N GLY A 139 -21.46 4.66 4.54
CA GLY A 139 -21.66 3.84 5.74
C GLY A 139 -20.42 3.76 6.63
N ALA A 140 -20.53 3.24 7.87
CA ALA A 140 -19.42 3.23 8.84
C ALA A 140 -18.09 2.59 8.35
N ALA A 141 -18.13 1.70 7.34
CA ALA A 141 -16.93 1.15 6.68
C ALA A 141 -16.66 1.75 5.28
N GLY A 142 -17.66 2.39 4.67
CA GLY A 142 -17.57 3.06 3.38
C GLY A 142 -17.09 4.49 3.57
N GLY A 143 -15.89 4.77 3.08
CA GLY A 143 -15.18 6.04 3.34
C GLY A 143 -13.97 5.91 4.27
N LEU A 144 -13.76 4.75 4.90
CA LEU A 144 -12.56 4.51 5.70
C LEU A 144 -11.33 4.21 4.83
N TYR A 145 -11.51 3.50 3.72
CA TYR A 145 -10.43 3.30 2.75
C TYR A 145 -10.42 4.46 1.75
N LEU A 146 -9.40 5.30 1.86
CA LEU A 146 -9.21 6.43 0.97
C LEU A 146 -8.21 6.05 -0.13
N PRO A 147 -8.56 6.23 -1.41
CA PRO A 147 -7.61 6.11 -2.52
C PRO A 147 -6.51 7.16 -2.38
N ARG A 148 -5.25 6.72 -2.47
CA ARG A 148 -4.09 7.59 -2.35
C ARG A 148 -3.02 7.25 -3.37
N ARG A 149 -2.38 8.29 -3.87
CA ARG A 149 -1.25 8.21 -4.80
C ARG A 149 0.02 8.66 -4.10
N TYR A 150 1.05 7.80 -4.11
CA TYR A 150 2.36 8.19 -3.59
C TYR A 150 2.91 9.37 -4.40
N ALA A 151 3.42 10.39 -3.70
CA ALA A 151 3.90 11.62 -4.34
C ALA A 151 5.18 11.39 -5.18
N GLY A 152 5.89 10.29 -4.97
CA GLY A 152 7.04 9.90 -5.79
C GLY A 152 6.67 9.17 -7.09
N ILE A 153 5.40 8.80 -7.32
CA ILE A 153 5.01 8.14 -8.57
C ILE A 153 5.19 9.12 -9.74
N THR A 154 6.12 8.81 -10.63
CA THR A 154 6.31 9.57 -11.86
C THR A 154 5.25 9.18 -12.88
N VAL A 155 4.60 10.18 -13.47
CA VAL A 155 3.77 9.97 -14.66
C VAL A 155 4.74 9.76 -15.83
N PRO A 156 4.51 8.82 -16.75
CA PRO A 156 5.25 8.81 -18.01
C PRO A 156 5.17 10.21 -18.63
N ALA A 157 6.30 10.73 -19.09
CA ALA A 157 6.37 11.99 -19.81
C ALA A 157 5.54 11.95 -21.10
#